data_AF-A0A7Y0TIU7-F1
#
_entry.id   AF-A0A7Y0TIU7-F1
#
_cell.length_a   1.000
_cell.length_b   1.000
_cell.length_c   1.000
_cell.angle_alpha   90.00
_cell.angle_beta   90.00
_cell.angle_gamma   90.00
#
_symmetry.space_group_name_H-M   'P 1'
#
loop_
_entity.id
_entity.type
_entity.pdbx_description
1 polymer ?
#
loop_
_entity_poly.entity_id
_entity_poly.type
_entity_poly.pdbx_seq_one_letter_code
_entity_poly.pdbx_strand_id
1 'polypeptide(L)'
;MAMSEEHIRQLRIHFDGTATLDHTLPASVLVQALDRFQRVVHLIAMAEEGREVQQRARVTREIERRFPLVCSLPEQGGYALPITIGGPSAQLFDEQECEKIARNTRQAIEAVNTGDARILGRIIPDMFYRRNVLNALEAMQPGRHSGLIINIEDFNEQKIFDGSTAPDKIRQLLAPQT
;
A
#
# COMPACT_ATOMS: atom_id res chain seq x y z
N MET A 1 5.34 -20.61 -7.42
CA MET A 1 5.92 -20.09 -8.67
C MET A 1 6.77 -18.89 -8.29
N ALA A 2 8.05 -18.89 -8.67
CA ALA A 2 8.90 -17.71 -8.45
C ALA A 2 8.35 -16.59 -9.34
N MET A 3 7.92 -15.48 -8.75
CA MET A 3 7.64 -14.27 -9.50
C MET A 3 8.92 -13.81 -10.20
N SER A 4 8.82 -13.40 -11.46
CA SER A 4 9.89 -12.62 -12.07
C SER A 4 10.02 -11.32 -11.27
N GLU A 5 11.25 -10.98 -10.86
CA GLU A 5 11.53 -9.73 -10.14
C GLU A 5 11.07 -8.49 -10.92
N GLU A 6 10.90 -8.64 -12.24
CA GLU A 6 10.47 -7.63 -13.22
C GLU A 6 9.17 -6.90 -12.86
N HIS A 7 8.22 -7.53 -12.15
CA HIS A 7 6.91 -6.93 -11.83
C HIS A 7 6.69 -6.62 -10.35
N ILE A 8 7.73 -6.71 -9.50
CA ILE A 8 7.56 -6.51 -8.05
C ILE A 8 7.03 -5.11 -7.69
N ARG A 9 7.24 -4.13 -8.57
CA ARG A 9 6.82 -2.73 -8.41
C ARG A 9 5.37 -2.47 -8.85
N GLN A 10 4.75 -3.43 -9.55
CA GLN A 10 3.43 -3.28 -10.13
C GLN A 10 2.36 -3.87 -9.21
N LEU A 11 1.40 -3.04 -8.83
CA LEU A 11 0.24 -3.40 -8.03
C LEU A 11 -1.02 -2.84 -8.68
N ARG A 12 -2.19 -3.30 -8.25
CA ARG A 12 -3.48 -2.75 -8.70
C ARG A 12 -4.31 -2.38 -7.48
N ILE A 13 -4.86 -1.17 -7.49
CA ILE A 13 -5.89 -0.79 -6.52
C ILE A 13 -7.23 -1.10 -7.17
N HIS A 14 -7.92 -2.10 -6.64
CA HIS A 14 -9.18 -2.56 -7.19
C HIS A 14 -10.34 -2.16 -6.28
N PHE A 15 -11.33 -1.46 -6.85
CA PHE A 15 -12.51 -0.98 -6.15
C PHE A 15 -13.71 -1.87 -6.49
N ASP A 16 -14.25 -2.53 -5.47
CA ASP A 16 -15.45 -3.35 -5.54
C ASP A 16 -16.66 -2.61 -4.95
N GLY A 17 -17.82 -2.72 -5.58
CA GLY A 17 -19.09 -2.24 -5.04
C GLY A 17 -20.09 -1.86 -6.13
N THR A 18 -21.34 -1.60 -5.76
CA THR A 18 -22.40 -1.29 -6.75
C THR A 18 -22.12 -0.02 -7.55
N ALA A 19 -21.40 0.95 -6.97
CA ALA A 19 -21.02 2.18 -7.65
C ALA A 19 -20.01 1.97 -8.79
N THR A 20 -19.29 0.83 -8.81
CA THR A 20 -18.30 0.52 -9.86
C THR A 20 -18.87 -0.25 -11.05
N LEU A 21 -20.17 -0.62 -11.01
CA LEU A 21 -20.84 -1.36 -12.09
C LEU A 21 -20.82 -0.61 -13.43
N ASP A 22 -20.97 0.71 -13.40
CA ASP A 22 -20.91 1.56 -14.60
C ASP A 22 -19.48 2.07 -14.88
N HIS A 23 -18.45 1.40 -14.34
CA HIS A 23 -17.05 1.83 -14.40
C HIS A 23 -16.81 3.24 -13.85
N THR A 24 -17.62 3.66 -12.88
CA THR A 24 -17.49 4.96 -12.20
C THR A 24 -17.02 4.79 -10.76
N LEU A 25 -16.41 5.84 -10.22
CA LEU A 25 -15.98 5.88 -8.83
C LEU A 25 -16.05 7.32 -8.32
N PRO A 26 -16.52 7.57 -7.08
CA PRO A 26 -16.41 8.90 -6.49
C PRO A 26 -14.95 9.35 -6.41
N ALA A 27 -14.65 10.53 -6.94
CA ALA A 27 -13.29 11.07 -6.96
C ALA A 27 -12.67 11.16 -5.55
N SER A 28 -13.47 11.45 -4.53
CA SER A 28 -13.01 11.49 -3.14
C SER A 28 -12.50 10.14 -2.64
N VAL A 29 -13.14 9.03 -3.03
CA VAL A 29 -12.73 7.67 -2.66
C VAL A 29 -11.43 7.30 -3.38
N LEU A 30 -11.32 7.65 -4.65
CA LEU A 30 -10.09 7.45 -5.42
C LEU A 30 -8.90 8.20 -4.80
N VAL A 31 -9.07 9.50 -4.55
CA VAL A 31 -8.02 10.35 -3.96
C VAL A 31 -7.63 9.84 -2.57
N GLN A 32 -8.60 9.45 -1.75
CA GLN A 32 -8.33 8.86 -0.44
C GLN A 32 -7.50 7.58 -0.58
N ALA A 33 -7.90 6.66 -1.46
CA ALA A 33 -7.18 5.41 -1.65
C ALA A 33 -5.71 5.64 -2.05
N LEU A 34 -5.50 6.52 -3.04
CA LEU A 34 -4.19 6.87 -3.54
C LEU A 34 -3.32 7.59 -2.49
N ASP A 35 -3.88 8.57 -1.78
CA ASP A 35 -3.16 9.30 -0.72
C ASP A 35 -2.72 8.37 0.41
N ARG A 36 -3.62 7.48 0.84
CA ARG A 36 -3.34 6.52 1.92
C ARG A 36 -2.34 5.47 1.49
N PHE A 37 -2.43 4.98 0.26
CA PHE A 37 -1.44 4.03 -0.25
C PHE A 37 -0.07 4.68 -0.46
N GLN A 38 -0.03 5.93 -0.95
CA GLN A 38 1.20 6.71 -1.05
C GLN A 38 1.86 6.89 0.31
N ARG A 39 1.05 7.15 1.35
CA ARG A 39 1.52 7.26 2.73
C ARG A 39 2.14 5.95 3.23
N VAL A 40 1.57 4.78 2.89
CA VAL A 40 2.15 3.47 3.25
C VAL A 40 3.54 3.31 2.65
N VAL A 41 3.69 3.56 1.34
CA VAL A 41 4.98 3.48 0.64
C VAL A 41 6.02 4.40 1.29
N HIS A 42 5.66 5.65 1.56
CA HIS A 42 6.55 6.61 2.22
C HIS A 42 6.96 6.19 3.62
N LEU A 43 6.05 5.63 4.41
CA LEU A 43 6.36 5.16 5.77
C LEU A 43 7.35 3.99 5.75
N ILE A 44 7.20 3.08 4.79
CA ILE A 44 8.10 1.95 4.62
C ILE A 44 9.48 2.42 4.13
N ALA A 45 9.52 3.38 3.20
CA ALA A 45 10.77 3.99 2.76
C ALA A 45 11.52 4.70 3.90
N MET A 46 10.81 5.48 4.73
CA MET A 46 11.42 6.14 5.89
C MET A 46 11.91 5.14 6.96
N ALA A 47 11.18 4.03 7.16
CA ALA A 47 11.59 2.97 8.07
C ALA A 47 12.86 2.26 7.56
N GLU A 48 12.95 1.99 6.26
CA GLU A 48 14.12 1.37 5.63
C GLU A 48 15.37 2.25 5.72
N GLU A 49 15.22 3.57 5.59
CA GLU A 49 16.33 4.52 5.77
C GLU A 49 16.76 4.71 7.23
N GLY A 50 16.11 4.03 8.19
CA GLY A 50 16.44 4.12 9.61
C GLY A 50 16.24 5.52 10.20
N ARG A 51 15.36 6.33 9.60
CA ARG A 51 15.14 7.71 10.06
C ARG A 51 14.50 7.71 11.45
N GLU A 52 15.23 8.25 12.44
CA GLU A 52 14.76 8.36 13.82
C GLU A 52 13.49 9.19 13.92
N VAL A 53 12.53 8.69 14.69
CA VAL A 53 11.24 9.33 14.95
C VAL A 53 11.42 10.44 15.99
N GLN A 54 11.99 11.58 15.60
CA GLN A 54 11.90 12.78 16.42
C GLN A 54 10.53 13.45 16.21
N GLN A 55 9.55 13.00 16.99
CA GLN A 55 8.20 13.56 17.24
C GLN A 55 7.30 13.99 16.06
N ARG A 56 7.75 14.00 14.80
CA ARG A 56 6.98 14.24 13.57
C ARG A 56 7.85 13.79 12.41
N ALA A 57 7.88 12.49 12.12
CA ALA A 57 8.47 11.96 10.88
C ALA A 57 7.62 12.46 9.68
N ARG A 58 7.87 13.70 9.28
CA ARG A 58 7.30 14.33 8.10
C ARG A 58 7.98 13.70 6.89
N VAL A 59 7.20 13.31 5.90
CA VAL A 59 7.77 12.85 4.63
C VAL A 59 8.64 13.97 4.08
N THR A 60 9.90 13.65 3.78
CA THR A 60 10.79 14.62 3.16
C THR A 60 10.48 14.73 1.68
N ARG A 61 10.79 15.89 1.08
CA ARG A 61 10.68 16.08 -0.38
C ARG A 61 11.50 15.05 -1.16
N GLU A 62 12.57 14.55 -0.54
CA GLU A 62 13.42 13.52 -1.13
C GLU A 62 12.68 12.18 -1.27
N ILE A 63 12.04 11.71 -0.19
CA ILE A 63 11.22 10.48 -0.20
C ILE A 63 10.04 10.63 -1.17
N GLU A 64 9.34 11.78 -1.15
CA GLU A 64 8.23 12.06 -2.08
C GLU A 64 8.67 11.97 -3.54
N ARG A 65 9.87 12.45 -3.86
CA ARG A 65 10.42 12.44 -5.21
C ARG A 65 10.90 11.06 -5.64
N ARG A 66 11.51 10.28 -4.73
CA ARG A 66 12.08 8.95 -5.04
C ARG A 66 11.02 7.87 -5.15
N PHE A 67 9.98 7.93 -4.32
CA PHE A 67 8.98 6.86 -4.22
C PHE A 67 7.54 7.30 -4.54
N PRO A 68 7.27 7.98 -5.69
CA PRO A 68 5.90 8.28 -6.08
C PRO A 68 5.13 7.01 -6.48
N LEU A 69 3.82 7.03 -6.28
CA LEU A 69 2.88 6.12 -6.92
C LEU A 69 2.51 6.68 -8.30
N VAL A 70 2.91 5.99 -9.35
CA VAL A 70 2.54 6.33 -10.73
C VAL A 70 1.31 5.52 -11.11
N CYS A 71 0.20 6.20 -11.37
CA CYS A 71 -1.05 5.59 -11.82
C CYS A 71 -1.06 5.46 -13.35
N SER A 72 -1.51 4.32 -13.85
CA SER A 72 -1.70 4.06 -15.29
C SER A 72 -3.18 4.14 -15.67
N LEU A 73 -3.50 3.92 -16.95
CA LEU A 73 -4.88 3.88 -17.42
C LEU A 73 -5.66 2.77 -16.70
N PRO A 74 -6.90 3.04 -16.23
CA PRO A 74 -7.76 2.00 -15.69
C PRO A 74 -8.04 0.91 -16.71
N GLU A 75 -8.16 -0.33 -16.24
CA GLU A 75 -8.42 -1.50 -17.08
C GLU A 75 -9.91 -1.90 -17.10
N GLN A 76 -10.32 -2.68 -18.10
CA GLN A 76 -11.70 -3.20 -18.20
C GLN A 76 -11.95 -4.32 -17.17
N GLY A 77 -13.17 -4.44 -16.65
CA GLY A 77 -13.60 -5.54 -15.76
C GLY A 77 -13.91 -5.14 -14.30
N GLY A 78 -13.81 -3.86 -13.99
CA GLY A 78 -14.02 -3.27 -12.65
C GLY A 78 -13.28 -1.93 -12.64
N TYR A 79 -13.45 -1.07 -11.61
CA TYR A 79 -12.56 0.08 -11.50
C TYR A 79 -11.25 -0.42 -10.87
N ALA A 80 -10.33 -0.91 -11.70
CA ALA A 80 -8.99 -1.34 -11.29
C ALA A 80 -7.96 -0.34 -11.82
N LEU A 81 -7.18 0.23 -10.91
CA LEU A 81 -6.15 1.21 -11.25
C LEU A 81 -4.77 0.59 -11.09
N PRO A 82 -4.05 0.31 -12.20
CA PRO A 82 -2.68 -0.16 -12.13
C PRO A 82 -1.78 0.96 -11.61
N ILE A 83 -0.88 0.60 -10.70
CA ILE A 83 0.06 1.51 -10.06
C ILE A 83 1.46 0.93 -10.05
N THR A 84 2.45 1.82 -10.14
CA THR A 84 3.87 1.47 -10.01
C THR A 84 4.51 2.28 -8.90
N ILE A 85 5.27 1.61 -8.03
CA ILE A 85 6.09 2.28 -7.00
C ILE A 85 7.39 2.75 -7.64
N GLY A 86 7.69 4.05 -7.51
CA GLY A 86 8.84 4.70 -8.14
C GLY A 86 8.51 5.19 -9.56
N GLY A 87 9.14 6.29 -9.98
CA GLY A 87 8.92 6.89 -11.30
C GLY A 87 9.76 6.28 -12.42
N PRO A 88 9.38 6.48 -13.71
CA PRO A 88 10.22 6.11 -14.86
C PRO A 88 11.47 7.00 -15.00
N SER A 89 11.54 8.10 -14.26
CA SER A 89 12.68 9.04 -14.23
C SER A 89 13.63 8.80 -13.05
N ALA A 90 13.51 7.66 -12.35
CA ALA A 90 14.44 7.30 -11.28
C ALA A 90 15.84 7.10 -11.88
N GLN A 91 16.88 7.58 -11.20
CA GLN A 91 18.26 7.30 -11.62
C GLN A 91 18.52 5.79 -11.45
N LEU A 92 19.51 5.21 -12.16
CA LEU A 92 19.83 3.78 -12.07
C LEU A 92 20.02 3.27 -10.62
N PHE A 93 20.49 4.13 -9.70
CA PHE A 93 20.63 3.80 -8.28
C PHE A 93 19.29 3.80 -7.52
N ASP A 94 18.30 4.56 -7.98
CA ASP A 94 16.96 4.58 -7.39
C ASP A 94 16.16 3.32 -7.77
N GLU A 95 16.54 2.59 -8.83
CA GLU A 95 15.78 1.41 -9.31
C GLU A 95 15.82 0.25 -8.32
N GLN A 96 17.02 -0.13 -7.85
CA GLN A 96 17.18 -1.18 -6.83
C GLN A 96 16.50 -0.82 -5.52
N GLU A 97 16.54 0.45 -5.14
CA GLU A 97 15.84 0.94 -3.96
C GLU A 97 14.32 0.91 -4.15
N CYS A 98 13.81 1.30 -5.32
CA CYS A 98 12.39 1.20 -5.65
C CYS A 98 11.90 -0.26 -5.61
N GLU A 99 12.67 -1.20 -6.15
CA GLU A 99 12.36 -2.63 -6.05
C GLU A 99 12.33 -3.12 -4.62
N LYS A 100 13.30 -2.71 -3.80
CA LYS A 100 13.36 -3.06 -2.38
C LYS A 100 12.15 -2.50 -1.62
N ILE A 101 11.82 -1.23 -1.81
CA ILE A 101 10.66 -0.60 -1.18
C ILE A 101 9.36 -1.23 -1.66
N ALA A 102 9.24 -1.56 -2.95
CA ALA A 102 8.08 -2.26 -3.48
C ALA A 102 7.92 -3.65 -2.86
N ARG A 103 9.01 -4.41 -2.74
CA ARG A 103 9.03 -5.73 -2.11
C ARG A 103 8.62 -5.66 -0.64
N ASN A 104 9.19 -4.73 0.11
CA ASN A 104 8.81 -4.50 1.52
C ASN A 104 7.36 -4.06 1.66
N THR A 105 6.88 -3.19 0.75
CA THR A 105 5.47 -2.75 0.71
C THR A 105 4.54 -3.92 0.49
N ARG A 106 4.80 -4.74 -0.51
CA ARG A 106 4.03 -5.95 -0.81
C ARG A 106 4.02 -6.92 0.37
N GLN A 107 5.19 -7.25 0.91
CA GLN A 107 5.29 -8.19 2.03
C GLN A 107 4.58 -7.65 3.28
N ALA A 108 4.62 -6.34 3.53
CA ALA A 108 3.90 -5.73 4.64
C ALA A 108 2.38 -5.86 4.44
N ILE A 109 1.88 -5.62 3.22
CA ILE A 109 0.48 -5.79 2.86
C ILE A 109 0.03 -7.25 3.05
N GLU A 110 0.82 -8.21 2.56
CA GLU A 110 0.55 -9.65 2.71
C GLU A 110 0.57 -10.08 4.18
N ALA A 111 1.51 -9.56 4.98
CA ALA A 111 1.57 -9.81 6.41
C ALA A 111 0.33 -9.26 7.14
N VAL A 112 -0.15 -8.07 6.75
CA VAL A 112 -1.42 -7.52 7.26
C VAL A 112 -2.61 -8.40 6.85
N ASN A 113 -2.65 -8.82 5.58
CA ASN A 113 -3.71 -9.68 5.08
C ASN A 113 -3.71 -11.09 5.70
N THR A 114 -2.59 -11.55 6.25
CA THR A 114 -2.50 -12.84 6.98
C THR A 114 -2.57 -12.67 8.50
N GLY A 115 -2.51 -11.45 9.01
CA GLY A 115 -2.43 -11.18 10.45
C GLY A 115 -1.09 -11.56 11.08
N ASP A 116 -0.01 -11.72 10.30
CA ASP A 116 1.29 -12.14 10.82
C ASP A 116 2.12 -10.96 11.36
N ALA A 117 1.97 -10.69 12.66
CA ALA A 117 2.72 -9.65 13.35
C ALA A 117 4.25 -9.86 13.34
N ARG A 118 4.72 -11.10 13.25
CA ARG A 118 6.16 -11.41 13.27
C ARG A 118 6.80 -11.03 11.94
N ILE A 119 6.16 -11.37 10.83
CA ILE A 119 6.61 -10.96 9.49
C ILE A 119 6.58 -9.44 9.40
N LEU A 120 5.47 -8.82 9.80
CA LEU A 120 5.35 -7.36 9.79
C LEU A 120 6.43 -6.68 10.66
N GLY A 121 6.77 -7.26 11.80
CA GLY A 121 7.84 -6.75 12.66
C GLY A 121 9.26 -6.98 12.16
N ARG A 122 9.48 -7.94 11.25
CA ARG A 122 10.77 -8.10 10.56
C ARG A 122 10.94 -7.06 9.45
N ILE A 123 9.87 -6.75 8.72
CA ILE A 123 9.88 -5.77 7.63
C ILE A 123 9.93 -4.35 8.18
N ILE A 124 9.17 -4.08 9.24
CA ILE A 124 9.08 -2.76 9.89
C ILE A 124 9.39 -2.94 11.39
N PRO A 125 10.68 -2.97 11.77
CA PRO A 125 11.10 -3.20 13.15
C PRO A 125 10.59 -2.15 14.13
N ASP A 126 10.55 -0.89 13.68
CA ASP A 126 10.08 0.23 14.48
C ASP A 126 8.54 0.21 14.65
N MET A 127 8.08 0.25 15.90
CA MET A 127 6.66 0.18 16.24
C MET A 127 5.87 1.42 15.80
N PHE A 128 6.49 2.59 15.77
CA PHE A 128 5.85 3.82 15.30
C PHE A 128 5.53 3.72 13.81
N TYR A 129 6.50 3.34 12.97
CA TYR A 129 6.25 3.15 11.53
C TYR A 129 5.21 2.04 11.30
N ARG A 130 5.31 0.93 12.03
CA ARG A 130 4.36 -0.18 11.92
C ARG A 130 2.92 0.25 12.21
N ARG A 131 2.70 0.97 13.32
CA ARG A 131 1.38 1.50 13.69
C ARG A 131 0.85 2.47 12.63
N ASN A 132 1.70 3.35 12.11
CA ASN A 132 1.29 4.31 11.08
C ASN A 132 0.96 3.65 9.75
N VAL A 133 1.67 2.58 9.36
CA VAL A 133 1.36 1.79 8.16
C VAL A 133 0.01 1.10 8.31
N LEU A 134 -0.24 0.46 9.45
CA LEU A 134 -1.53 -0.17 9.77
C LEU A 134 -2.68 0.84 9.72
N ASN A 135 -2.52 2.01 10.35
CA ASN A 135 -3.52 3.07 10.31
C ASN A 135 -3.76 3.60 8.89
N ALA A 136 -2.72 3.74 8.07
CA ALA A 136 -2.86 4.19 6.69
C ALA A 136 -3.60 3.16 5.82
N LEU A 137 -3.30 1.86 6.00
CA LEU A 137 -4.02 0.77 5.33
C LEU A 137 -5.49 0.68 5.76
N GLU A 138 -5.80 0.87 7.05
CA GLU A 138 -7.19 0.93 7.52
C GLU A 138 -7.92 2.14 6.93
N ALA A 139 -7.28 3.31 6.97
CA ALA A 139 -7.84 4.55 6.42
C ALA A 139 -7.95 4.55 4.90
N MET A 140 -7.35 3.58 4.20
CA MET A 140 -7.58 3.40 2.77
C MET A 140 -9.03 2.99 2.52
N GLN A 141 -9.63 2.17 3.38
CA GLN A 141 -11.02 1.74 3.20
C GLN A 141 -11.97 2.94 3.33
N PRO A 142 -12.94 3.09 2.41
CA PRO A 142 -13.96 4.09 2.53
C PRO A 142 -14.90 3.74 3.70
N GLY A 143 -15.66 4.73 4.18
CA GLY A 143 -16.63 4.50 5.25
C GLY A 143 -17.63 3.40 4.88
N ARG A 144 -18.10 2.62 5.86
CA ARG A 144 -18.99 1.46 5.64
C ARG A 144 -20.26 1.79 4.82
N HIS A 145 -20.71 3.05 4.87
CA HIS A 145 -21.91 3.54 4.18
C HIS A 145 -21.69 3.79 2.68
N SER A 146 -20.44 3.76 2.21
CA SER A 146 -20.11 3.96 0.79
C SER A 146 -20.50 2.79 -0.11
N GLY A 147 -20.68 1.59 0.47
CA GLY A 147 -20.91 0.36 -0.30
C GLY A 147 -19.71 -0.06 -1.15
N LEU A 148 -18.53 0.54 -0.91
CA LEU A 148 -17.29 0.28 -1.62
C LEU A 148 -16.30 -0.46 -0.73
N ILE A 149 -15.52 -1.36 -1.34
CA ILE A 149 -14.40 -2.07 -0.73
C ILE A 149 -13.19 -1.86 -1.63
N ILE A 150 -12.03 -1.67 -1.01
CA ILE A 150 -10.77 -1.50 -1.75
C ILE A 150 -9.87 -2.69 -1.51
N ASN A 151 -9.49 -3.38 -2.58
CA ASN A 151 -8.51 -4.44 -2.56
C ASN A 151 -7.18 -3.94 -3.13
N ILE A 152 -6.10 -4.65 -2.81
CA ILE A 152 -4.83 -4.53 -3.50
C ILE A 152 -4.52 -5.88 -4.13
N GLU A 153 -4.21 -5.86 -5.41
CA GLU A 153 -3.82 -7.03 -6.17
C GLU A 153 -2.38 -6.86 -6.67
N ASP A 154 -1.74 -7.98 -6.95
CA ASP A 154 -0.48 -7.99 -7.67
C ASP A 154 -0.67 -7.92 -9.19
N PHE A 155 0.45 -8.00 -9.93
CA PHE A 155 0.44 -7.99 -11.39
C PHE A 155 -0.34 -9.16 -12.02
N ASN A 156 -0.50 -10.29 -11.31
CA ASN A 156 -1.28 -11.44 -11.77
C ASN A 156 -2.75 -11.36 -11.33
N GLU A 157 -3.22 -10.19 -10.88
CA GLU A 157 -4.57 -9.99 -10.36
C GLU A 157 -4.86 -10.82 -9.09
N GLN A 158 -3.80 -11.33 -8.43
CA GLN A 158 -3.97 -12.04 -7.17
C GLN A 158 -4.17 -11.03 -6.05
N LYS A 159 -5.31 -11.13 -5.36
CA LYS A 159 -5.62 -10.32 -4.18
C LYS A 159 -4.60 -10.57 -3.06
N ILE A 160 -3.77 -9.57 -2.77
CA ILE A 160 -2.80 -9.58 -1.68
C ILE A 160 -3.29 -8.79 -0.45
N PHE A 161 -4.28 -7.92 -0.64
CA PHE A 161 -5.00 -7.22 0.42
C PHE A 161 -6.50 -7.33 0.19
N ASP A 162 -7.21 -7.92 1.13
CA ASP A 162 -8.67 -8.02 1.06
C ASP A 162 -9.32 -6.97 1.95
N GLY A 163 -9.88 -5.92 1.32
CA GLY A 163 -10.51 -4.82 2.03
C GLY A 163 -11.71 -5.23 2.90
N SER A 164 -12.31 -6.38 2.63
CA SER A 164 -13.44 -6.90 3.42
C SER A 164 -13.01 -7.49 4.77
N THR A 165 -11.79 -8.04 4.86
CA THR A 165 -11.28 -8.71 6.07
C THR A 165 -10.11 -7.96 6.73
N ALA A 166 -9.40 -7.12 5.98
CA ALA A 166 -8.22 -6.41 6.44
C ALA A 166 -8.48 -5.48 7.64
N PRO A 167 -9.60 -4.73 7.74
CA PRO A 167 -9.83 -3.87 8.91
C PRO A 167 -9.84 -4.64 10.24
N ASP A 168 -10.37 -5.86 10.26
CA ASP A 168 -10.41 -6.67 11.47
C ASP A 168 -9.02 -7.22 11.83
N LYS A 169 -8.25 -7.65 10.81
CA LYS A 169 -6.85 -8.08 10.98
C LYS A 169 -5.97 -6.92 11.46
N ILE A 170 -6.15 -5.71 10.91
CA ILE A 170 -5.43 -4.51 11.34
C ILE A 170 -5.71 -4.20 12.81
N ARG A 171 -6.98 -4.27 13.25
CA ARG A 171 -7.32 -4.07 14.67
C ARG A 171 -6.66 -5.09 15.58
N GLN A 172 -6.59 -6.36 15.16
CA GLN A 172 -5.86 -7.39 15.91
C GLN A 172 -4.36 -7.08 16.00
N LEU A 173 -3.74 -6.65 14.90
CA LEU A 173 -2.32 -6.28 14.85
C LEU A 173 -1.98 -5.02 15.66
N LEU A 174 -2.95 -4.12 15.83
CA LEU A 174 -2.84 -2.90 16.64
C LEU A 174 -3.11 -3.13 18.13
N ALA A 175 -3.72 -4.25 18.50
CA ALA A 175 -4.00 -4.56 19.89
C ALA A 175 -2.68 -4.78 20.67
N PRO A 176 -2.62 -4.42 21.97
CA PRO A 176 -1.46 -4.73 22.79
C PRO A 176 -1.22 -6.24 22.79
N GLN A 177 -0.03 -6.67 22.41
CA GLN A 177 0.34 -8.08 22.54
C GLN A 177 0.73 -8.32 24.00
N THR A 178 -0.13 -9.04 24.73
CA THR A 178 0.12 -9.57 26.09
C THR A 178 1.30 -10.51 26.12
#